data_AF-A0A1B2R2Z9-F1
#
_entry.id   AF-A0A1B2R2Z9-F1
#
_cell.length_a   1.000
_cell.length_b   1.000
_cell.length_c   1.000
_cell.angle_alpha   90.00
_cell.angle_beta   90.00
_cell.angle_gamma   90.00
#
_symmetry.space_group_name_H-M   'P 1'
#
loop_
_entity.id
_entity.type
_entity.pdbx_description
1 polymer ?
#
loop_
_entity_poly.entity_id
_entity_poly.type
_entity_poly.pdbx_seq_one_letter_code
_entity_poly.pdbx_strand_id
1 'polypeptide(L)'
;MTRRNFVWASGAAAVSLVVGRPAAAADLRPVKLGVGLKAMSPIVINLVIGEVLGYNKEEGLTVSAMALGTNANVQVAVDRGDVDVGVGVPSFGLPLLAQGQWSTSRNFYEYTYPYKWDIAVAPGSSIARYQDLKGKRIGVSDFGATDYPVTRNVLRSLGFDPDKDFKWIAVGNGVPAGVALQRDAIDALAYYDTGFGQIEAAGIPLKLLPRPEKLPLVGGQFLESRVATFQSQREMLVGVGRSVCKSSQFIMANPRAGALAFLRMFPETAPRGSSTDDAVQAVLRAIGRRIKLYAPPYEGASMGSINEQEFRTEAEMNNLRIADFTPFYTNDLIADINSFDAAKVRAQAKDYK
;
A
#
# COMPACT_ATOMS: atom_id res chain seq x y z
N MET A 1 -21.80 -12.27 -94.66
CA MET A 1 -22.82 -12.75 -93.71
C MET A 1 -22.13 -12.97 -92.36
N THR A 2 -22.16 -11.94 -91.49
CA THR A 2 -22.85 -11.91 -90.17
C THR A 2 -22.18 -12.75 -89.06
N ARG A 3 -21.48 -12.07 -88.13
CA ARG A 3 -21.92 -11.76 -86.74
C ARG A 3 -22.05 -12.98 -85.80
N ARG A 4 -21.07 -13.19 -84.91
CA ARG A 4 -21.16 -12.86 -83.47
C ARG A 4 -20.04 -13.51 -82.65
N ASN A 5 -19.37 -12.64 -81.87
CA ASN A 5 -18.48 -12.95 -80.78
C ASN A 5 -19.19 -13.79 -79.70
N PHE A 6 -18.52 -14.81 -79.18
CA PHE A 6 -18.83 -15.41 -77.89
C PHE A 6 -17.53 -15.44 -77.06
N VAL A 7 -17.37 -14.38 -76.26
CA VAL A 7 -16.33 -14.27 -75.24
C VAL A 7 -16.76 -15.14 -74.06
N TRP A 8 -15.99 -16.18 -73.74
CA TRP A 8 -16.08 -16.84 -72.44
C TRP A 8 -15.26 -16.01 -71.44
N ALA A 9 -15.97 -15.37 -70.52
CA ALA A 9 -15.39 -14.67 -69.39
C ALA A 9 -14.94 -15.70 -68.33
N SER A 10 -13.63 -15.89 -68.19
CA SER A 10 -13.05 -16.55 -67.02
C SER A 10 -13.04 -15.55 -65.86
N GLY A 11 -14.05 -15.63 -64.99
CA GLY A 11 -14.07 -14.87 -63.73
C GLY A 11 -13.04 -15.42 -62.76
N ALA A 12 -11.85 -14.83 -62.72
CA ALA A 12 -10.89 -15.04 -61.64
C ALA A 12 -11.38 -14.29 -60.39
N ALA A 13 -12.05 -14.99 -59.48
CA ALA A 13 -12.31 -14.48 -58.13
C ALA A 13 -10.97 -14.44 -57.37
N ALA A 14 -10.37 -13.26 -57.27
CA ALA A 14 -9.23 -13.01 -56.41
C ALA A 14 -9.69 -13.06 -54.94
N VAL A 15 -9.60 -14.25 -54.33
CA VAL A 15 -9.69 -14.39 -52.87
C VAL A 15 -8.47 -13.72 -52.28
N SER A 16 -8.64 -12.47 -51.84
CA SER A 16 -7.64 -11.78 -51.03
C SER A 16 -7.60 -12.47 -49.66
N LEU A 17 -6.68 -13.43 -49.51
CA LEU A 17 -6.28 -13.96 -48.21
C LEU A 17 -5.69 -12.79 -47.41
N VAL A 18 -6.52 -12.18 -46.57
CA VAL A 18 -6.04 -11.36 -45.45
C VAL A 18 -5.33 -12.34 -44.52
N VAL A 19 -4.02 -12.52 -44.74
CA VAL A 19 -3.14 -13.13 -43.77
C VAL A 19 -3.09 -12.16 -42.61
N GLY A 20 -3.97 -12.39 -41.62
CA GLY A 20 -3.88 -11.71 -40.34
C GLY A 20 -2.48 -11.96 -39.80
N ARG A 21 -1.64 -10.93 -39.81
CA ARG A 21 -0.40 -10.94 -39.04
C ARG A 21 -0.80 -11.36 -37.62
N PRO A 22 -0.19 -12.40 -37.03
CA PRO A 22 -0.38 -12.63 -35.61
C PRO A 22 -0.03 -11.31 -34.93
N ALA A 23 -0.97 -10.75 -34.18
CA ALA A 23 -0.66 -9.63 -33.31
C ALA A 23 0.51 -10.12 -32.46
N ALA A 24 1.68 -9.51 -32.64
CA ALA A 24 2.80 -9.74 -31.74
C ALA A 24 2.22 -9.51 -30.35
N ALA A 25 2.24 -10.54 -29.50
CA ALA A 25 1.90 -10.35 -28.10
C ALA A 25 2.82 -9.22 -27.63
N ALA A 26 2.27 -8.04 -27.35
CA ALA A 26 3.07 -6.92 -26.91
C ALA A 26 3.80 -7.38 -25.65
N ASP A 27 5.14 -7.33 -25.67
CA ASP A 27 5.94 -7.70 -24.51
C ASP A 27 5.50 -6.81 -23.34
N LEU A 28 5.09 -7.45 -22.24
CA LEU A 28 4.66 -6.72 -21.05
C LEU A 28 5.84 -5.93 -20.49
N ARG A 29 5.60 -4.67 -20.15
CA ARG A 29 6.62 -3.80 -19.57
C ARG A 29 6.91 -4.24 -18.13
N PRO A 30 8.16 -4.57 -17.78
CA PRO A 30 8.51 -4.83 -16.39
C PRO A 30 8.48 -3.53 -15.58
N VAL A 31 7.94 -3.60 -14.37
CA VAL A 31 7.89 -2.51 -13.39
C VAL A 31 8.39 -3.03 -12.05
N LYS A 32 9.32 -2.31 -11.43
CA LYS A 32 9.85 -2.60 -10.09
C LYS A 32 9.14 -1.73 -9.06
N LEU A 33 8.52 -2.38 -8.07
CA LEU A 33 7.84 -1.75 -6.95
C LEU A 33 8.65 -1.93 -5.66
N GLY A 34 9.18 -0.85 -5.09
CA GLY A 34 9.91 -0.88 -3.81
C GLY A 34 9.00 -0.78 -2.59
N VAL A 35 9.16 -1.69 -1.62
CA VAL A 35 8.42 -1.66 -0.34
C VAL A 35 9.38 -1.69 0.86
N GLY A 36 9.06 -0.90 1.89
CA GLY A 36 9.91 -0.72 3.08
C GLY A 36 9.74 -1.84 4.10
N LEU A 37 9.99 -3.08 3.69
CA LEU A 37 9.83 -4.27 4.53
C LEU A 37 11.09 -5.14 4.45
N LYS A 38 11.36 -5.92 5.51
CA LYS A 38 12.41 -6.95 5.51
C LYS A 38 11.97 -8.22 4.77
N ALA A 39 10.66 -8.48 4.70
CA ALA A 39 10.05 -9.60 3.99
C ALA A 39 8.63 -9.23 3.56
N MET A 40 8.13 -9.87 2.50
CA MET A 40 6.74 -9.68 2.06
C MET A 40 5.76 -10.17 3.13
N SER A 41 4.65 -9.45 3.27
CA SER A 41 3.60 -9.78 4.22
C SER A 41 2.27 -9.18 3.76
N PRO A 42 1.13 -9.55 4.38
CA PRO A 42 -0.18 -9.05 3.98
C PRO A 42 -0.33 -7.51 3.98
N ILE A 43 0.61 -6.75 4.56
CA ILE A 43 0.61 -5.29 4.52
C ILE A 43 0.65 -4.70 3.10
N VAL A 44 1.20 -5.42 2.12
CA VAL A 44 1.31 -4.96 0.72
C VAL A 44 0.26 -5.58 -0.20
N ILE A 45 -0.75 -6.25 0.35
CA ILE A 45 -1.67 -7.08 -0.44
C ILE A 45 -2.29 -6.34 -1.63
N ASN A 46 -2.77 -5.11 -1.44
CA ASN A 46 -3.42 -4.35 -2.50
C ASN A 46 -2.43 -3.77 -3.52
N LEU A 47 -1.12 -3.84 -3.25
CA LEU A 47 -0.07 -3.42 -4.17
C LEU A 47 0.36 -4.52 -5.15
N VAL A 48 0.17 -5.79 -4.76
CA VAL A 48 0.82 -6.94 -5.42
C VAL A 48 -0.16 -7.88 -6.12
N ILE A 49 -1.37 -8.07 -5.59
CA ILE A 49 -2.29 -9.08 -6.13
C ILE A 49 -2.79 -8.77 -7.55
N GLY A 50 -2.64 -7.54 -8.03
CA GLY A 50 -2.93 -7.17 -9.42
C GLY A 50 -2.16 -8.00 -10.44
N GLU A 51 -1.02 -8.58 -10.06
CA GLU A 51 -0.24 -9.47 -10.92
C GLU A 51 -1.00 -10.79 -11.18
N VAL A 52 -1.39 -11.51 -10.13
CA VAL A 52 -2.09 -12.79 -10.26
C VAL A 52 -3.56 -12.64 -10.67
N LEU A 53 -4.16 -11.47 -10.41
CA LEU A 53 -5.52 -11.15 -10.85
C LEU A 53 -5.60 -10.70 -12.31
N GLY A 54 -4.46 -10.47 -12.96
CA GLY A 54 -4.36 -10.05 -14.36
C GLY A 54 -4.52 -8.54 -14.58
N TYR A 55 -4.68 -7.73 -13.54
CA TYR A 55 -4.82 -6.28 -13.66
C TYR A 55 -3.56 -5.63 -14.23
N ASN A 56 -2.36 -6.08 -13.84
CA ASN A 56 -1.13 -5.56 -14.43
C ASN A 56 -1.06 -5.84 -15.93
N LYS A 57 -1.45 -7.06 -16.33
CA LYS A 57 -1.48 -7.48 -17.74
C LYS A 57 -2.47 -6.66 -18.57
N GLU A 58 -3.64 -6.31 -18.02
CA GLU A 58 -4.60 -5.40 -18.68
C GLU A 58 -4.00 -4.02 -18.97
N GLU A 59 -3.02 -3.59 -18.17
CA GLU A 59 -2.29 -2.32 -18.34
C GLU A 59 -1.01 -2.48 -19.18
N GLY A 60 -0.73 -3.68 -19.72
CA GLY A 60 0.50 -3.96 -20.46
C GLY A 60 1.74 -4.07 -19.59
N LEU A 61 1.58 -4.35 -18.29
CA LEU A 61 2.65 -4.38 -17.29
C LEU A 61 2.86 -5.78 -16.71
N THR A 62 4.08 -6.00 -16.21
CA THR A 62 4.41 -7.04 -15.22
C THR A 62 5.04 -6.34 -14.02
N VAL A 63 4.41 -6.43 -12.85
CA VAL A 63 4.88 -5.71 -11.65
C VAL A 63 5.54 -6.69 -10.69
N SER A 64 6.77 -6.38 -10.29
CA SER A 64 7.53 -7.15 -9.31
C SER A 64 7.83 -6.30 -8.08
N ALA A 65 7.42 -6.77 -6.91
CA ALA A 65 7.66 -6.08 -5.65
C ALA A 65 8.98 -6.51 -5.01
N MET A 66 9.71 -5.58 -4.43
CA MET A 66 11.01 -5.79 -3.80
C MET A 66 11.02 -5.25 -2.38
N ALA A 67 11.38 -6.11 -1.42
CA ALA A 67 11.54 -5.76 -0.01
C ALA A 67 12.90 -5.06 0.18
N LEU A 68 12.90 -3.77 0.54
CA LEU A 68 14.10 -2.93 0.65
C LEU A 68 14.53 -2.67 2.11
N GLY A 69 13.91 -3.34 3.08
CA GLY A 69 14.23 -3.25 4.50
C GLY A 69 13.48 -2.13 5.21
N THR A 70 13.70 -0.87 4.82
CA THR A 70 13.13 0.34 5.48
C THR A 70 12.51 1.29 4.45
N ASN A 71 11.66 2.21 4.90
CA ASN A 71 11.09 3.25 4.02
C ASN A 71 12.14 4.24 3.52
N ALA A 72 13.18 4.52 4.31
CA ALA A 72 14.31 5.34 3.86
C ALA A 72 15.05 4.70 2.67
N ASN A 73 15.23 3.37 2.67
CA ASN A 73 15.82 2.67 1.53
C ASN A 73 14.92 2.70 0.29
N VAL A 74 13.59 2.69 0.46
CA VAL A 74 12.65 2.87 -0.65
C VAL A 74 12.82 4.25 -1.27
N GLN A 75 12.86 5.31 -0.45
CA GLN A 75 13.08 6.68 -0.93
C GLN A 75 14.37 6.77 -1.76
N VAL A 76 15.48 6.26 -1.22
CA VAL A 76 16.77 6.25 -1.92
C VAL A 76 16.70 5.48 -3.24
N ALA A 77 16.00 4.35 -3.27
CA ALA A 77 15.83 3.55 -4.49
C ALA A 77 14.99 4.27 -5.55
N VAL A 78 13.93 4.98 -5.15
CA VAL A 78 13.12 5.82 -6.04
C VAL A 78 13.99 6.96 -6.60
N ASP A 79 14.72 7.67 -5.74
CA ASP A 79 15.56 8.80 -6.15
C ASP A 79 16.63 8.39 -7.17
N ARG A 80 17.24 7.21 -6.97
CA ARG A 80 18.23 6.62 -7.89
C ARG A 80 17.61 6.03 -9.15
N GLY A 81 16.31 5.74 -9.16
CA GLY A 81 15.63 5.01 -10.22
C GLY A 81 15.95 3.51 -10.22
N ASP A 82 16.35 2.96 -9.07
CA ASP A 82 16.54 1.51 -8.88
C ASP A 82 15.19 0.77 -8.88
N VAL A 83 14.11 1.47 -8.49
CA VAL A 83 12.71 1.07 -8.62
C VAL A 83 11.92 2.12 -9.42
N ASP A 84 10.89 1.68 -10.13
CA ASP A 84 10.04 2.56 -10.95
C ASP A 84 8.98 3.25 -10.09
N VAL A 85 8.44 2.53 -9.11
CA VAL A 85 7.45 3.00 -8.13
C VAL A 85 7.88 2.56 -6.73
N GLY A 86 7.73 3.41 -5.73
CA GLY A 86 7.99 3.09 -4.32
C GLY A 86 6.77 3.34 -3.44
N VAL A 87 6.82 2.79 -2.24
CA VAL A 87 5.95 3.21 -1.13
C VAL A 87 6.48 4.50 -0.53
N GLY A 88 5.78 5.60 -0.78
CA GLY A 88 6.01 6.90 -0.16
C GLY A 88 5.32 7.03 1.19
N VAL A 89 5.99 7.67 2.14
CA VAL A 89 5.46 7.94 3.49
C VAL A 89 5.83 9.37 3.96
N PRO A 90 4.88 10.18 4.44
CA PRO A 90 5.14 11.56 4.85
C PRO A 90 6.16 11.68 5.99
N SER A 91 6.13 10.73 6.93
CA SER A 91 7.09 10.66 8.06
C SER A 91 8.58 10.70 7.67
N PHE A 92 8.93 10.32 6.43
CA PHE A 92 10.29 10.42 5.89
C PHE A 92 10.43 11.54 4.86
N GLY A 93 9.41 11.77 4.02
CA GLY A 93 9.47 12.77 2.96
C GLY A 93 9.30 14.22 3.43
N LEU A 94 8.45 14.49 4.43
CA LEU A 94 8.20 15.85 4.92
C LEU A 94 9.45 16.51 5.55
N PRO A 95 10.29 15.80 6.33
CA PRO A 95 11.57 16.35 6.78
C PRO A 95 12.47 16.80 5.62
N LEU A 96 12.56 16.01 4.54
CA LEU A 96 13.35 16.35 3.36
C LEU A 96 12.76 17.56 2.63
N LEU A 97 11.43 17.63 2.50
CA LEU A 97 10.73 18.78 1.92
C LEU A 97 10.97 20.07 2.72
N ALA A 98 10.86 20.00 4.04
CA ALA A 98 11.11 21.13 4.93
C ALA A 98 12.56 21.66 4.85
N GLN A 99 13.51 20.78 4.52
CA GLN A 99 14.91 21.13 4.32
C GLN A 99 15.23 21.60 2.90
N GLY A 100 14.23 21.64 1.99
CA GLY A 100 14.43 21.97 0.57
C GLY A 100 15.20 20.89 -0.20
N GLN A 101 15.25 19.66 0.32
CA GLN A 101 15.98 18.52 -0.26
C GLN A 101 15.08 17.58 -1.07
N TRP A 102 13.75 17.76 -1.01
CA TRP A 102 12.79 17.00 -1.80
C TRP A 102 12.65 17.57 -3.21
N SER A 103 13.22 16.90 -4.22
CA SER A 103 13.19 17.39 -5.61
C SER A 103 13.09 16.30 -6.68
N THR A 104 13.31 15.05 -6.32
CA THR A 104 13.47 13.92 -7.24
C THR A 104 12.18 13.16 -7.50
N SER A 105 11.25 13.13 -6.54
CA SER A 105 10.07 12.27 -6.56
C SER A 105 8.78 13.00 -6.15
N ARG A 106 7.63 12.38 -6.44
CA ARG A 106 6.29 12.83 -6.07
C ARG A 106 5.38 11.66 -5.75
N ASN A 107 4.54 11.84 -4.74
CA ASN A 107 3.44 10.94 -4.41
C ASN A 107 2.27 11.16 -5.38
N PHE A 108 1.63 10.10 -5.86
CA PHE A 108 0.56 10.23 -6.89
C PHE A 108 -0.70 9.41 -6.65
N TYR A 109 -0.71 8.56 -5.63
CA TYR A 109 -1.88 7.76 -5.27
C TYR A 109 -1.79 7.32 -3.81
N GLU A 110 -2.79 7.64 -3.00
CA GLU A 110 -2.90 7.16 -1.63
C GLU A 110 -3.59 5.79 -1.55
N TYR A 111 -2.83 4.74 -1.29
CA TYR A 111 -3.37 3.36 -1.28
C TYR A 111 -3.78 2.87 0.12
N THR A 112 -3.44 3.62 1.17
CA THR A 112 -3.95 3.40 2.53
C THR A 112 -4.02 4.72 3.29
N TYR A 113 -5.24 5.16 3.56
CA TYR A 113 -5.54 6.37 4.32
C TYR A 113 -5.24 6.22 5.83
N PRO A 114 -5.03 7.33 6.57
CA PRO A 114 -5.01 7.35 8.03
C PRO A 114 -6.32 6.83 8.67
N TYR A 115 -6.39 6.44 9.94
CA TYR A 115 -5.35 6.31 10.97
C TYR A 115 -5.29 4.86 11.48
N LYS A 116 -4.22 4.16 11.06
CA LYS A 116 -3.97 2.72 11.27
C LYS A 116 -3.09 2.40 12.48
N TRP A 117 -2.65 3.42 13.22
CA TRP A 117 -1.69 3.28 14.30
C TRP A 117 -2.42 3.17 15.63
N ASP A 118 -1.99 2.28 16.50
CA ASP A 118 -2.58 2.09 17.84
C ASP A 118 -1.51 1.71 18.85
N ILE A 119 -1.85 1.83 20.14
CA ILE A 119 -1.05 1.30 21.24
C ILE A 119 -1.82 0.16 21.89
N ALA A 120 -1.18 -0.99 22.03
CA ALA A 120 -1.70 -2.15 22.74
C ALA A 120 -0.89 -2.43 24.01
N VAL A 121 -1.53 -3.09 24.97
CA VAL A 121 -0.92 -3.60 26.19
C VAL A 121 -1.28 -5.08 26.39
N ALA A 122 -0.55 -5.77 27.25
CA ALA A 122 -0.91 -7.14 27.63
C ALA A 122 -2.30 -7.17 28.31
N PRO A 123 -3.08 -8.25 28.14
CA PRO A 123 -4.31 -8.43 28.90
C PRO A 123 -4.05 -8.35 30.41
N GLY A 124 -4.92 -7.67 31.15
CA GLY A 124 -4.75 -7.48 32.59
C GLY A 124 -3.74 -6.40 33.01
N SER A 125 -3.07 -5.74 32.04
CA SER A 125 -2.20 -4.60 32.34
C SER A 125 -2.96 -3.49 33.07
N SER A 126 -2.29 -2.85 34.03
CA SER A 126 -2.79 -1.66 34.75
C SER A 126 -2.74 -0.38 33.90
N ILE A 127 -2.08 -0.41 32.74
CA ILE A 127 -2.06 0.70 31.79
C ILE A 127 -3.41 0.71 31.07
N ALA A 128 -4.21 1.75 31.32
CA ALA A 128 -5.57 1.86 30.79
C ALA A 128 -5.76 3.03 29.82
N ARG A 129 -4.83 4.00 29.83
CA ARG A 129 -4.86 5.21 28.99
C ARG A 129 -3.44 5.68 28.67
N TYR A 130 -3.34 6.62 27.73
CA TYR A 130 -2.04 7.14 27.25
C TYR A 130 -1.21 7.79 28.37
N GLN A 131 -1.84 8.39 29.38
CA GLN A 131 -1.15 8.97 30.54
C GLN A 131 -0.37 7.95 31.37
N ASP A 132 -0.82 6.69 31.38
CA ASP A 132 -0.18 5.64 32.17
C ASP A 132 1.08 5.08 31.47
N LEU A 133 1.35 5.51 30.23
CA LEU A 133 2.54 5.13 29.46
C LEU A 133 3.80 5.85 29.93
N LYS A 134 3.71 6.94 30.70
CA LYS A 134 4.88 7.69 31.15
C LYS A 134 5.81 6.80 31.99
N GLY A 135 7.09 6.81 31.65
CA GLY A 135 8.15 5.98 32.22
C GLY A 135 8.19 4.54 31.72
N LYS A 136 7.30 4.14 30.80
CA LYS A 136 7.18 2.76 30.30
C LYS A 136 8.08 2.47 29.11
N ARG A 137 8.30 1.17 28.88
CA ARG A 137 8.96 0.62 27.68
C ARG A 137 7.91 0.45 26.59
N ILE A 138 8.02 1.25 25.53
CA ILE A 138 7.14 1.19 24.37
C ILE A 138 7.87 0.47 23.24
N GLY A 139 7.32 -0.66 22.83
CA GLY A 139 7.75 -1.38 21.64
C GLY A 139 7.28 -0.71 20.36
N VAL A 140 8.13 -0.75 19.33
CA VAL A 140 7.82 -0.41 17.93
C VAL A 140 8.44 -1.46 17.03
N SER A 141 8.01 -1.55 15.76
CA SER A 141 8.58 -2.56 14.87
C SER A 141 10.06 -2.36 14.58
N ASP A 142 10.41 -1.15 14.17
CA ASP A 142 11.76 -0.74 13.81
C ASP A 142 11.84 0.81 13.91
N PHE A 143 13.01 1.36 14.18
CA PHE A 143 13.19 2.82 14.17
C PHE A 143 13.08 3.42 12.76
N GLY A 144 13.29 2.60 11.73
CA GLY A 144 13.09 2.97 10.32
C GLY A 144 11.67 2.74 9.77
N ALA A 145 10.72 2.33 10.62
CA ALA A 145 9.31 2.14 10.25
C ALA A 145 8.45 3.32 10.69
N THR A 146 7.28 3.50 10.06
CA THR A 146 6.42 4.69 10.25
C THR A 146 5.66 4.70 11.58
N ASP A 147 5.44 3.55 12.20
CA ASP A 147 4.84 3.43 13.54
C ASP A 147 5.63 4.21 14.60
N TYR A 148 6.96 4.22 14.51
CA TYR A 148 7.80 4.96 15.45
C TYR A 148 7.61 6.49 15.39
N PRO A 149 7.89 7.19 14.27
CA PRO A 149 7.73 8.64 14.19
C PRO A 149 6.28 9.10 14.36
N VAL A 150 5.30 8.38 13.80
CA VAL A 150 3.88 8.76 13.96
C VAL A 150 3.43 8.65 15.42
N THR A 151 3.80 7.57 16.12
CA THR A 151 3.46 7.45 17.54
C THR A 151 4.10 8.56 18.37
N ARG A 152 5.37 8.90 18.11
CA ARG A 152 6.04 10.03 18.78
C ARG A 152 5.28 11.34 18.56
N ASN A 153 4.76 11.57 17.36
CA ASN A 153 4.00 12.77 17.04
C ASN A 153 2.67 12.83 17.80
N VAL A 154 1.95 11.71 17.88
CA VAL A 154 0.72 11.63 18.66
C VAL A 154 0.97 11.81 20.16
N LEU A 155 2.03 11.21 20.70
CA LEU A 155 2.38 11.42 22.11
C LEU A 155 2.77 12.88 22.38
N ARG A 156 3.48 13.53 21.46
CA ARG A 156 3.78 14.97 21.55
C ARG A 156 2.53 15.83 21.53
N SER A 157 1.55 15.53 20.66
CA SER A 157 0.28 16.28 20.61
C SER A 157 -0.56 16.12 21.89
N LEU A 158 -0.28 15.10 22.70
CA LEU A 158 -0.88 14.89 24.02
C LEU A 158 -0.06 15.52 25.17
N GLY A 159 1.01 16.26 24.86
CA GLY A 159 1.83 16.97 25.83
C GLY A 159 2.97 16.16 26.46
N PHE A 160 3.27 14.97 25.94
CA PHE A 160 4.45 14.20 26.38
C PHE A 160 5.72 14.68 25.66
N ASP A 161 6.87 14.48 26.30
CA ASP A 161 8.18 14.54 25.66
C ASP A 161 8.56 13.10 25.24
N PRO A 162 8.46 12.72 23.94
CA PRO A 162 8.66 11.34 23.54
C PRO A 162 10.05 10.77 23.83
N ASP A 163 11.05 11.65 24.05
CA ASP A 163 12.44 11.25 24.26
C ASP A 163 12.78 11.11 25.75
N LYS A 164 12.02 11.77 26.63
CA LYS A 164 12.23 11.73 28.09
C LYS A 164 11.18 10.89 28.83
N ASP A 165 9.96 10.88 28.33
CA ASP A 165 8.83 10.24 29.02
C ASP A 165 8.73 8.74 28.72
N PHE A 166 9.47 8.18 27.75
CA PHE A 166 9.35 6.78 27.34
C PHE A 166 10.70 6.14 27.01
N LYS A 167 10.75 4.81 27.09
CA LYS A 167 11.88 4.00 26.58
C LYS A 167 11.45 3.23 25.34
N TRP A 168 12.03 3.54 24.19
CA TRP A 168 11.67 2.89 22.92
C TRP A 168 12.47 1.62 22.68
N ILE A 169 11.79 0.55 22.24
CA ILE A 169 12.42 -0.75 21.96
C ILE A 169 11.95 -1.24 20.59
N ALA A 170 12.89 -1.53 19.69
CA ALA A 170 12.57 -2.20 18.43
C ALA A 170 12.34 -3.70 18.71
N VAL A 171 11.13 -4.19 18.44
CA VAL A 171 10.70 -5.58 18.74
C VAL A 171 10.38 -6.41 17.48
N GLY A 172 10.54 -5.82 16.30
CA GLY A 172 10.29 -6.48 15.03
C GLY A 172 8.81 -6.51 14.62
N ASN A 173 8.51 -7.21 13.52
CA ASN A 173 7.17 -7.23 12.94
C ASN A 173 6.38 -8.47 13.34
N GLY A 174 5.12 -8.28 13.71
CA GLY A 174 4.12 -9.32 13.87
C GLY A 174 4.34 -10.13 15.16
N VAL A 175 4.40 -11.46 15.04
CA VAL A 175 4.46 -12.38 16.18
C VAL A 175 5.60 -12.07 17.17
N PRO A 176 6.86 -11.79 16.76
CA PRO A 176 7.91 -11.33 17.67
C PRO A 176 7.53 -10.15 18.57
N ALA A 177 6.82 -9.14 18.05
CA ALA A 177 6.37 -7.99 18.82
C ALA A 177 5.30 -8.37 19.85
N GLY A 178 4.36 -9.24 19.46
CA GLY A 178 3.36 -9.79 20.37
C GLY A 178 3.99 -10.62 21.50
N VAL A 179 4.99 -11.44 21.17
CA VAL A 179 5.75 -12.22 22.17
C VAL A 179 6.55 -11.31 23.11
N ALA A 180 7.13 -10.22 22.61
CA ALA A 180 7.83 -9.25 23.44
C ALA A 180 6.88 -8.61 24.48
N LEU A 181 5.65 -8.28 24.08
CA LEU A 181 4.62 -7.78 24.99
C LEU A 181 4.16 -8.86 25.98
N GLN A 182 3.92 -10.09 25.52
CA GLN A 182 3.47 -11.20 26.36
C GLN A 182 4.50 -11.61 27.43
N ARG A 183 5.79 -11.44 27.14
CA ARG A 183 6.91 -11.79 28.04
C ARG A 183 7.39 -10.62 28.90
N ASP A 184 6.61 -9.53 28.97
CA ASP A 184 6.96 -8.31 29.70
C ASP A 184 8.33 -7.73 29.29
N ALA A 185 8.78 -7.92 28.04
CA ALA A 185 9.97 -7.27 27.51
C ALA A 185 9.70 -5.79 27.16
N ILE A 186 8.44 -5.47 26.88
CA ILE A 186 7.86 -4.13 26.72
C ILE A 186 6.58 -4.04 27.54
N ASP A 187 6.20 -2.84 27.96
CA ASP A 187 4.98 -2.60 28.75
C ASP A 187 3.77 -2.24 27.85
N ALA A 188 4.06 -1.68 26.67
CA ALA A 188 3.09 -1.35 25.64
C ALA A 188 3.72 -1.52 24.26
N LEU A 189 2.89 -1.77 23.25
CA LEU A 189 3.28 -1.94 21.85
C LEU A 189 2.57 -0.88 20.99
N ALA A 190 3.32 0.11 20.52
CA ALA A 190 2.87 1.09 19.55
C ALA A 190 3.13 0.56 18.14
N TYR A 191 2.07 0.33 17.37
CA TYR A 191 2.16 -0.47 16.16
C TYR A 191 1.04 -0.13 15.17
N TYR A 192 0.91 -0.96 14.13
CA TYR A 192 -0.07 -0.74 13.05
C TYR A 192 -1.06 -1.90 12.91
N ASP A 193 -2.19 -1.55 12.33
CA ASP A 193 -3.34 -2.39 12.04
C ASP A 193 -3.02 -3.82 11.57
N THR A 194 -2.23 -3.99 10.51
CA THR A 194 -1.92 -5.33 9.97
C THR A 194 -0.99 -6.12 10.86
N GLY A 195 -0.09 -5.44 11.54
CA GLY A 195 0.78 -6.03 12.52
C GLY A 195 0.02 -6.56 13.74
N PHE A 196 -0.95 -5.79 14.25
CA PHE A 196 -1.86 -6.28 15.28
C PHE A 196 -2.65 -7.50 14.81
N GLY A 197 -3.18 -7.46 13.59
CA GLY A 197 -3.90 -8.59 13.03
C GLY A 197 -3.04 -9.85 12.87
N GLN A 198 -1.73 -9.73 12.57
CA GLN A 198 -0.80 -10.85 12.56
C GLN A 198 -0.58 -11.45 13.97
N ILE A 199 -0.50 -10.61 14.99
CA ILE A 199 -0.34 -11.05 16.38
C ILE A 199 -1.62 -11.77 16.84
N GLU A 200 -2.79 -11.21 16.53
CA GLU A 200 -4.10 -11.82 16.82
C GLU A 200 -4.28 -13.15 16.07
N ALA A 201 -3.84 -13.23 14.81
CA ALA A 201 -3.87 -14.47 14.02
C ALA A 201 -3.01 -15.59 14.63
N ALA A 202 -1.94 -15.23 15.34
CA ALA A 202 -1.10 -16.17 16.08
C ALA A 202 -1.66 -16.53 17.47
N GLY A 203 -2.85 -16.04 17.84
CA GLY A 203 -3.49 -16.32 19.12
C GLY A 203 -2.84 -15.62 20.32
N ILE A 204 -2.00 -14.61 20.09
CA ILE A 204 -1.41 -13.81 21.17
C ILE A 204 -2.40 -12.71 21.53
N PRO A 205 -2.96 -12.71 22.75
CA PRO A 205 -3.98 -11.74 23.14
C PRO A 205 -3.37 -10.37 23.41
N LEU A 206 -4.11 -9.33 23.04
CA LEU A 206 -3.74 -7.93 23.14
C LEU A 206 -4.94 -7.13 23.64
N LYS A 207 -4.70 -6.02 24.35
CA LYS A 207 -5.71 -5.02 24.65
C LYS A 207 -5.30 -3.67 24.05
N LEU A 208 -6.06 -3.16 23.08
CA LEU A 208 -5.85 -1.80 22.58
C LEU A 208 -6.21 -0.77 23.65
N LEU A 209 -5.39 0.26 23.78
CA LEU A 209 -5.75 1.44 24.57
C LEU A 209 -6.81 2.26 23.83
N PRO A 210 -7.77 2.87 24.54
CA PRO A 210 -8.71 3.81 23.93
C PRO A 210 -7.97 4.94 23.23
N ARG A 211 -8.29 5.17 21.96
CA ARG A 211 -7.71 6.28 21.18
C ARG A 211 -8.12 7.63 21.80
N PRO A 212 -7.23 8.64 21.78
CA PRO A 212 -7.64 10.02 22.05
C PRO A 212 -8.77 10.46 21.11
N GLU A 213 -9.70 11.28 21.60
CA GLU A 213 -10.89 11.70 20.84
C GLU A 213 -10.55 12.48 19.56
N LYS A 214 -9.47 13.27 19.60
CA LYS A 214 -9.03 14.12 18.49
C LYS A 214 -7.66 13.65 17.99
N LEU A 215 -7.64 12.48 17.34
CA LEU A 215 -6.44 12.05 16.62
C LEU A 215 -6.41 12.67 15.22
N PRO A 216 -5.31 13.35 14.85
CA PRO A 216 -5.16 13.89 13.51
C PRO A 216 -5.03 12.76 12.47
N LEU A 217 -5.58 12.99 11.28
CA LEU A 217 -5.45 12.08 10.14
C LEU A 217 -4.04 12.24 9.54
N VAL A 218 -3.11 11.42 10.02
CA VAL A 218 -1.69 11.43 9.60
C VAL A 218 -1.16 10.02 9.35
N GLY A 219 -0.04 9.92 8.63
CA GLY A 219 0.60 8.64 8.33
C GLY A 219 -0.14 7.83 7.25
N GLY A 220 -0.63 8.48 6.21
CA GLY A 220 -1.06 7.85 4.95
C GLY A 220 0.09 7.08 4.28
N GLN A 221 -0.24 6.22 3.31
CA GLN A 221 0.75 5.52 2.49
C GLN A 221 0.45 5.69 1.01
N PHE A 222 1.50 5.98 0.24
CA PHE A 222 1.37 6.49 -1.12
C PHE A 222 2.18 5.66 -2.11
N LEU A 223 1.74 5.64 -3.36
CA LEU A 223 2.61 5.32 -4.48
C LEU A 223 3.42 6.56 -4.84
N GLU A 224 4.72 6.37 -5.00
CA GLU A 224 5.69 7.41 -5.27
C GLU A 224 6.49 7.05 -6.54
N SER A 225 6.80 8.03 -7.38
CA SER A 225 7.76 7.85 -8.46
C SER A 225 8.58 9.12 -8.69
N ARG A 226 9.63 9.03 -9.49
CA ARG A 226 10.45 10.19 -9.87
C ARG A 226 9.64 11.20 -10.68
N VAL A 227 9.92 12.48 -10.48
CA VAL A 227 9.32 13.59 -11.24
C VAL A 227 9.45 13.37 -12.76
N ALA A 228 10.61 12.91 -13.23
CA ALA A 228 10.86 12.62 -14.64
C ALA A 228 9.97 11.50 -15.22
N THR A 229 9.53 10.55 -14.39
CA THR A 229 8.65 9.45 -14.80
C THR A 229 7.25 9.95 -15.18
N PHE A 230 6.76 11.02 -14.55
CA PHE A 230 5.44 11.60 -14.86
C PHE A 230 5.35 12.15 -16.29
N GLN A 231 6.47 12.61 -16.84
CA GLN A 231 6.52 13.14 -18.21
C GLN A 231 6.78 12.02 -19.22
N SER A 232 7.72 11.13 -18.93
CA SER A 232 8.20 10.13 -19.88
C SER A 232 7.39 8.82 -19.88
N GLN A 233 6.66 8.54 -18.80
CA GLN A 233 6.04 7.25 -18.55
C GLN A 233 4.69 7.36 -17.81
N ARG A 234 3.92 8.42 -18.10
CA ARG A 234 2.61 8.67 -17.48
C ARG A 234 1.69 7.44 -17.52
N GLU A 235 1.61 6.76 -18.66
CA GLU A 235 0.78 5.57 -18.85
C GLU A 235 1.15 4.43 -17.90
N MET A 236 2.45 4.24 -17.62
CA MET A 236 2.92 3.24 -16.65
C MET A 236 2.44 3.59 -15.24
N LEU A 237 2.56 4.86 -14.83
CA LEU A 237 2.10 5.30 -13.50
C LEU A 237 0.58 5.15 -13.34
N VAL A 238 -0.17 5.52 -14.37
CA VAL A 238 -1.63 5.30 -14.40
C VAL A 238 -1.95 3.81 -14.32
N GLY A 239 -1.26 2.96 -15.08
CA GLY A 239 -1.46 1.51 -15.07
C GLY A 239 -1.18 0.89 -13.70
N VAL A 240 -0.06 1.25 -13.06
CA VAL A 240 0.26 0.79 -11.69
C VAL A 240 -0.80 1.27 -10.72
N GLY A 241 -1.14 2.57 -10.72
CA GLY A 241 -2.17 3.12 -9.83
C GLY A 241 -3.54 2.47 -10.04
N ARG A 242 -3.94 2.23 -11.29
CA ARG A 242 -5.20 1.55 -11.65
C ARG A 242 -5.22 0.11 -11.18
N SER A 243 -4.11 -0.61 -11.34
CA SER A 243 -3.99 -1.98 -10.82
C SER A 243 -4.17 -2.01 -9.29
N VAL A 244 -3.51 -1.11 -8.56
CA VAL A 244 -3.66 -0.99 -7.10
C VAL A 244 -5.10 -0.61 -6.69
N CYS A 245 -5.74 0.27 -7.45
CA CYS A 245 -7.14 0.65 -7.24
C CYS A 245 -8.08 -0.55 -7.46
N LYS A 246 -7.93 -1.28 -8.57
CA LYS A 246 -8.68 -2.52 -8.86
C LYS A 246 -8.45 -3.57 -7.77
N SER A 247 -7.21 -3.79 -7.34
CA SER A 247 -6.88 -4.71 -6.24
C SER A 247 -7.56 -4.31 -4.92
N SER A 248 -7.58 -3.01 -4.59
CA SER A 248 -8.25 -2.50 -3.40
C SER A 248 -9.77 -2.75 -3.46
N GLN A 249 -10.41 -2.46 -4.60
CA GLN A 249 -11.83 -2.73 -4.85
C GLN A 249 -12.16 -4.24 -4.78
N PHE A 250 -11.29 -5.08 -5.33
CA PHE A 250 -11.42 -6.53 -5.29
C PHE A 250 -11.40 -7.06 -3.85
N ILE A 251 -10.41 -6.63 -3.05
CA ILE A 251 -10.29 -7.03 -1.63
C ILE A 251 -11.49 -6.55 -0.82
N MET A 252 -11.94 -5.30 -1.01
CA MET A 252 -13.13 -4.78 -0.30
C MET A 252 -14.40 -5.58 -0.64
N ALA A 253 -14.53 -6.04 -1.89
CA ALA A 253 -15.69 -6.81 -2.33
C ALA A 253 -15.68 -8.26 -1.84
N ASN A 254 -14.50 -8.89 -1.79
CA ASN A 254 -14.31 -10.22 -1.25
C ASN A 254 -12.92 -10.35 -0.60
N PRO A 255 -12.80 -10.07 0.71
CA PRO A 255 -11.54 -10.16 1.43
C PRO A 255 -10.89 -11.55 1.34
N ARG A 256 -11.72 -12.61 1.32
CA ARG A 256 -11.25 -13.99 1.25
C ARG A 256 -10.58 -14.28 -0.09
N ALA A 257 -11.18 -13.81 -1.18
CA ALA A 257 -10.57 -13.89 -2.51
C ALA A 257 -9.25 -13.11 -2.58
N GLY A 258 -9.19 -11.92 -1.99
CA GLY A 258 -7.96 -11.15 -1.87
C GLY A 258 -6.85 -11.93 -1.15
N ALA A 259 -7.17 -12.53 0.00
CA ALA A 259 -6.25 -13.37 0.76
C ALA A 259 -5.76 -14.59 -0.04
N LEU A 260 -6.65 -15.25 -0.78
CA LEU A 260 -6.28 -16.35 -1.69
C LEU A 260 -5.33 -15.89 -2.80
N ALA A 261 -5.62 -14.75 -3.45
CA ALA A 261 -4.75 -14.18 -4.47
C ALA A 261 -3.36 -13.86 -3.91
N PHE A 262 -3.30 -13.28 -2.71
CA PHE A 262 -2.03 -13.02 -2.04
C PHE A 262 -1.23 -14.29 -1.76
N LEU A 263 -1.86 -15.32 -1.20
CA LEU A 263 -1.21 -16.59 -0.88
C LEU A 263 -0.75 -17.38 -2.11
N ARG A 264 -1.35 -17.16 -3.29
CA ARG A 264 -0.82 -17.70 -4.55
C ARG A 264 0.52 -17.10 -4.93
N MET A 265 0.74 -15.83 -4.61
CA MET A 265 1.99 -15.13 -4.90
C MET A 265 3.04 -15.34 -3.81
N PHE A 266 2.60 -15.38 -2.54
CA PHE A 266 3.48 -15.44 -1.37
C PHE A 266 3.07 -16.57 -0.40
N PRO A 267 3.09 -17.85 -0.83
CA PRO A 267 2.69 -18.97 0.01
C PRO A 267 3.55 -19.11 1.28
N GLU A 268 4.80 -18.63 1.25
CA GLU A 268 5.72 -18.60 2.40
C GLU A 268 5.26 -17.72 3.56
N THR A 269 4.27 -16.84 3.33
CA THR A 269 3.67 -16.00 4.37
C THR A 269 2.64 -16.74 5.21
N ALA A 270 2.20 -17.93 4.78
CA ALA A 270 1.28 -18.76 5.54
C ALA A 270 1.93 -19.29 6.83
N PRO A 271 1.18 -19.48 7.92
CA PRO A 271 1.68 -20.21 9.08
C PRO A 271 2.17 -21.60 8.67
N ARG A 272 3.33 -22.02 9.19
CA ARG A 272 3.93 -23.30 8.80
C ARG A 272 3.00 -24.47 9.12
N GLY A 273 2.76 -25.33 8.13
CA GLY A 273 1.91 -26.52 8.27
C GLY A 273 0.42 -26.24 8.37
N SER A 274 -0.03 -25.00 8.16
CA SER A 274 -1.46 -24.66 8.18
C SER A 274 -2.19 -25.22 6.96
N SER A 275 -3.48 -25.49 7.10
CA SER A 275 -4.34 -25.73 5.94
C SER A 275 -4.47 -24.45 5.08
N THR A 276 -4.96 -24.59 3.85
CA THR A 276 -5.27 -23.42 3.00
C THR A 276 -6.27 -22.49 3.66
N ASP A 277 -7.31 -23.04 4.32
CA ASP A 277 -8.32 -22.21 4.96
C ASP A 277 -7.74 -21.46 6.16
N ASP A 278 -6.93 -22.12 6.98
CA ASP A 278 -6.24 -21.47 8.11
C ASP A 278 -5.28 -20.36 7.63
N ALA A 279 -4.55 -20.59 6.54
CA ALA A 279 -3.68 -19.57 5.94
C ALA A 279 -4.50 -18.36 5.48
N VAL A 280 -5.63 -18.60 4.82
CA VAL A 280 -6.56 -17.54 4.39
C VAL A 280 -7.11 -16.78 5.60
N GLN A 281 -7.53 -17.48 6.66
CA GLN A 281 -8.01 -16.85 7.90
C GLN A 281 -6.93 -16.00 8.56
N ALA A 282 -5.67 -16.45 8.57
CA ALA A 282 -4.56 -15.67 9.10
C ALA A 282 -4.35 -14.37 8.33
N VAL A 283 -4.40 -14.41 7.00
CA VAL A 283 -4.33 -13.21 6.16
C VAL A 283 -5.53 -12.29 6.38
N LEU A 284 -6.75 -12.84 6.46
CA LEU A 284 -7.97 -12.07 6.74
C LEU A 284 -7.90 -11.33 8.08
N ARG A 285 -7.43 -11.99 9.13
CA ARG A 285 -7.19 -11.36 10.44
C ARG A 285 -6.16 -10.25 10.33
N ALA A 286 -5.05 -10.49 9.63
CA ALA A 286 -4.03 -9.47 9.38
C ALA A 286 -4.62 -8.23 8.69
N ILE A 287 -5.38 -8.39 7.61
CA ILE A 287 -5.83 -7.23 6.81
C ILE A 287 -7.17 -6.65 7.27
N GLY A 288 -7.91 -7.30 8.17
CA GLY A 288 -9.29 -6.93 8.49
C GLY A 288 -9.46 -5.48 8.95
N ARG A 289 -8.49 -4.95 9.70
CA ARG A 289 -8.45 -3.55 10.12
C ARG A 289 -8.03 -2.58 9.00
N ARG A 290 -7.25 -3.06 8.04
CA ARG A 290 -6.67 -2.30 6.93
C ARG A 290 -7.66 -2.04 5.79
N ILE A 291 -8.50 -3.02 5.46
CA ILE A 291 -9.36 -2.97 4.26
C ILE A 291 -10.23 -1.70 4.22
N LYS A 292 -10.77 -1.29 5.37
CA LYS A 292 -11.60 -0.08 5.48
C LYS A 292 -10.83 1.22 5.18
N LEU A 293 -9.50 1.18 5.24
CA LEU A 293 -8.61 2.32 5.01
C LEU A 293 -8.16 2.43 3.55
N TYR A 294 -8.67 1.58 2.65
CA TYR A 294 -8.48 1.78 1.21
C TYR A 294 -9.40 2.84 0.63
N ALA A 295 -10.55 3.09 1.27
CA ALA A 295 -11.48 4.14 0.89
C ALA A 295 -11.07 5.47 1.55
N PRO A 296 -11.15 6.60 0.84
CA PRO A 296 -10.86 7.90 1.41
C PRO A 296 -11.89 8.23 2.51
N PRO A 297 -11.47 8.82 3.63
CA PRO A 297 -12.39 9.28 4.67
C PRO A 297 -13.05 10.63 4.34
N TYR A 298 -12.77 11.20 3.17
CA TYR A 298 -13.20 12.53 2.75
C TYR A 298 -14.43 12.44 1.83
N GLU A 299 -15.45 13.23 2.14
CA GLU A 299 -16.68 13.27 1.35
C GLU A 299 -16.40 13.67 -0.11
N GLY A 300 -16.95 12.92 -1.06
CA GLY A 300 -16.78 13.17 -2.49
C GLY A 300 -15.39 12.83 -3.06
N ALA A 301 -14.45 12.38 -2.24
CA ALA A 301 -13.10 12.04 -2.70
C ALA A 301 -13.08 10.74 -3.52
N SER A 302 -12.31 10.75 -4.61
CA SER A 302 -12.04 9.54 -5.39
C SER A 302 -11.00 8.68 -4.70
N MET A 303 -11.09 7.35 -4.87
CA MET A 303 -10.10 6.42 -4.33
C MET A 303 -8.71 6.76 -4.87
N GLY A 304 -7.71 6.83 -3.98
CA GLY A 304 -6.35 7.21 -4.31
C GLY A 304 -6.05 8.70 -4.22
N SER A 305 -7.06 9.56 -4.13
CA SER A 305 -6.83 11.00 -4.02
C SER A 305 -6.08 11.34 -2.73
N ILE A 306 -5.13 12.26 -2.86
CA ILE A 306 -4.28 12.75 -1.78
C ILE A 306 -4.89 14.05 -1.25
N ASN A 307 -5.11 14.12 0.06
CA ASN A 307 -5.55 15.34 0.75
C ASN A 307 -4.35 16.04 1.39
N GLU A 308 -3.99 17.21 0.87
CA GLU A 308 -2.85 18.01 1.37
C GLU A 308 -2.95 18.34 2.87
N GLN A 309 -4.17 18.42 3.42
CA GLN A 309 -4.37 18.70 4.83
C GLN A 309 -3.72 17.64 5.73
N GLU A 310 -3.60 16.40 5.29
CA GLU A 310 -2.87 15.35 6.03
C GLU A 310 -1.40 15.73 6.21
N PHE A 311 -0.76 16.20 5.13
CA PHE A 311 0.64 16.61 5.15
C PHE A 311 0.87 17.88 5.97
N ARG A 312 -0.04 18.85 5.86
CA ARG A 312 0.00 20.08 6.68
C ARG A 312 -0.08 19.75 8.16
N THR A 313 -1.05 18.90 8.53
CA THR A 313 -1.25 18.47 9.90
C THR A 313 -0.03 17.71 10.42
N GLU A 314 0.52 16.78 9.64
CA GLU A 314 1.72 16.03 10.04
C GLU A 314 2.95 16.96 10.16
N ALA A 315 3.14 17.92 9.26
CA ALA A 315 4.21 18.90 9.34
C ALA A 315 4.12 19.77 10.61
N GLU A 316 2.93 20.28 10.93
CA GLU A 316 2.66 21.07 12.14
C GLU A 316 2.98 20.27 13.42
N MET A 317 2.56 19.01 13.51
CA MET A 317 2.87 18.13 14.64
C MET A 317 4.38 17.90 14.84
N ASN A 318 5.16 18.03 13.76
CA ASN A 318 6.61 17.89 13.75
C ASN A 318 7.37 19.21 13.83
N ASN A 319 6.67 20.34 13.96
CA ASN A 319 7.25 21.69 13.90
C ASN A 319 8.05 21.93 12.60
N LEU A 320 7.64 21.28 11.50
CA LEU A 320 8.25 21.45 10.19
C LEU A 320 7.65 22.69 9.52
N ARG A 321 8.51 23.55 8.98
CA ARG A 321 8.10 24.76 8.25
C ARG A 321 8.12 24.46 6.75
N ILE A 322 6.94 24.25 6.18
CA ILE A 322 6.77 23.95 4.74
C ILE A 322 5.76 24.95 4.20
N ALA A 323 6.21 25.83 3.30
CA ALA A 323 5.36 26.83 2.68
C ALA A 323 4.53 26.25 1.52
N ASP A 324 5.10 25.29 0.80
CA ASP A 324 4.56 24.74 -0.44
C ASP A 324 4.68 23.21 -0.45
N PHE A 325 3.53 22.53 -0.58
CA PHE A 325 3.43 21.07 -0.67
C PHE A 325 3.26 20.57 -2.11
N THR A 326 3.11 21.47 -3.09
CA THR A 326 2.95 21.08 -4.50
C THR A 326 4.13 20.26 -5.08
N PRO A 327 5.39 20.39 -4.61
CA PRO A 327 6.46 19.49 -5.03
C PRO A 327 6.34 18.07 -4.46
N PHE A 328 5.49 17.84 -3.46
CA PHE A 328 5.43 16.60 -2.71
C PHE A 328 4.47 15.57 -3.30
N TYR A 329 3.43 16.04 -3.98
CA TYR A 329 2.37 15.18 -4.47
C TYR A 329 1.68 15.73 -5.72
N THR A 330 0.87 14.88 -6.37
CA THR A 330 -0.07 15.28 -7.43
C THR A 330 -1.32 14.42 -7.38
N ASN A 331 -2.46 14.97 -7.78
CA ASN A 331 -3.71 14.24 -8.03
C ASN A 331 -4.02 14.10 -9.53
N ASP A 332 -3.11 14.50 -10.42
CA ASP A 332 -3.33 14.59 -11.87
C ASP A 332 -3.59 13.23 -12.54
N LEU A 333 -3.26 12.12 -11.86
CA LEU A 333 -3.46 10.76 -12.35
C LEU A 333 -4.77 10.13 -11.85
N ILE A 334 -5.44 10.71 -10.87
CA ILE A 334 -6.53 10.04 -10.12
C ILE A 334 -7.73 9.73 -11.01
N ALA A 335 -8.11 10.64 -11.90
CA ALA A 335 -9.22 10.42 -12.83
C ALA A 335 -8.91 9.23 -13.77
N ASP A 336 -7.71 9.20 -14.36
CA ASP A 336 -7.28 8.13 -15.26
C ASP A 336 -7.14 6.79 -14.53
N ILE A 337 -6.64 6.82 -13.29
CA ILE A 337 -6.52 5.64 -12.41
C ILE A 337 -7.90 5.05 -12.12
N ASN A 338 -8.91 5.87 -11.87
CA ASN A 338 -10.28 5.43 -11.58
C ASN A 338 -11.09 5.10 -12.85
N SER A 339 -10.52 5.25 -14.04
CA SER A 339 -11.19 4.96 -15.32
C SER A 339 -11.20 3.45 -15.62
N PHE A 340 -12.10 2.72 -14.95
CA PHE A 340 -12.39 1.30 -15.22
C PHE A 340 -13.78 0.91 -14.72
N ASP A 341 -14.27 -0.24 -15.18
CA ASP A 341 -15.52 -0.83 -14.68
C ASP A 341 -15.30 -1.47 -13.30
N ALA A 342 -15.59 -0.71 -12.24
CA ALA A 342 -15.52 -1.21 -10.87
C ALA A 342 -16.55 -2.33 -10.58
N ALA A 343 -17.67 -2.41 -11.31
CA ALA A 343 -18.63 -3.49 -11.15
C ALA A 343 -18.06 -4.82 -11.66
N LYS A 344 -17.33 -4.80 -12.78
CA LYS A 344 -16.58 -5.96 -13.29
C LYS A 344 -15.56 -6.48 -12.27
N VAL A 345 -14.81 -5.59 -11.62
CA VAL A 345 -13.86 -5.95 -10.56
C VAL A 345 -14.56 -6.62 -9.37
N ARG A 346 -15.68 -6.04 -8.92
CA ARG A 346 -16.49 -6.63 -7.83
C ARG A 346 -17.11 -7.96 -8.21
N ALA A 347 -17.52 -8.16 -9.46
CA ALA A 347 -18.02 -9.44 -9.95
C ALA A 347 -16.91 -10.49 -9.98
N GLN A 348 -15.73 -10.16 -10.52
CA GLN A 348 -14.56 -11.04 -10.49
C GLN A 348 -14.21 -11.46 -9.06
N ALA A 349 -14.28 -10.55 -8.09
CA ALA A 349 -14.03 -10.85 -6.68
C ALA A 349 -14.99 -11.88 -6.09
N LYS A 350 -16.27 -11.84 -6.49
CA LYS A 350 -17.29 -12.79 -6.02
C LYS A 350 -17.08 -14.19 -6.61
N ASP A 351 -16.65 -14.26 -7.87
CA ASP A 351 -16.49 -15.52 -8.61
C ASP A 351 -15.11 -16.17 -8.39
N TYR A 352 -14.18 -15.46 -7.76
CA TYR A 352 -12.82 -15.94 -7.50
C TYR A 352 -12.80 -17.06 -6.47
N LYS A 353 -12.20 -18.19 -6.84
CA LYS A 353 -12.07 -19.41 -6.02
C LYS A 353 -10.64 -19.68 -5.67
#